data_AF-A0A2W4WTD4-F1
#
_entry.id   AF-A0A2W4WTD4-F1
#
_cell.length_a   1.000
_cell.length_b   1.000
_cell.length_c   1.000
_cell.angle_alpha   90.00
_cell.angle_beta   90.00
_cell.angle_gamma   90.00
#
_symmetry.space_group_name_H-M   'P 1'
#
loop_
_entity.id
_entity.type
_entity.pdbx_description
1 polymer ?
#
loop_
_entity_poly.entity_id
_entity_poly.type
_entity_poly.pdbx_seq_one_letter_code
_entity_poly.pdbx_strand_id
1 'polypeptide(L)' 'MQHFLLDLLTQQKPEGFSVVLDGTEIFKGKFTDSGIETILDAPIDINKPRWLMTIFFDGNPIPVYSLSLDGETG' A
#
# COMPACT_ATOMS: atom_id res chain seq x y z
N MET A 1 1.45 -21.55 -7.82
CA MET A 1 1.66 -20.82 -6.55
C MET A 1 0.71 -19.64 -6.61
N GLN A 2 -0.37 -19.65 -5.82
CA GLN A 2 -1.34 -18.56 -5.81
C GLN A 2 -0.80 -17.47 -4.88
N HIS A 3 -0.71 -16.23 -5.36
CA HIS A 3 -0.08 -15.14 -4.62
C HIS A 3 -1.07 -14.64 -3.55
N PHE A 4 -0.70 -14.72 -2.28
CA PHE A 4 -1.55 -14.38 -1.12
C PHE A 4 -2.33 -13.05 -1.28
N LEU A 5 -1.67 -12.02 -1.83
CA LEU A 5 -2.30 -10.73 -2.05
C LEU A 5 -3.49 -10.79 -3.03
N LEU A 6 -3.41 -11.63 -4.08
CA LEU A 6 -4.49 -11.82 -5.06
C LEU A 6 -5.68 -12.58 -4.45
N ASP A 7 -5.40 -13.50 -3.52
CA ASP A 7 -6.45 -14.21 -2.79
C ASP A 7 -7.21 -13.26 -1.86
N LEU A 8 -6.49 -12.39 -1.14
CA LEU A 8 -7.12 -11.37 -0.31
C LEU A 8 -7.96 -10.38 -1.14
N LEU A 9 -7.48 -9.95 -2.30
CA LEU A 9 -8.25 -9.10 -3.22
C LEU A 9 -9.55 -9.77 -3.65
N THR A 10 -9.49 -11.06 -3.98
CA THR A 10 -10.66 -11.83 -4.43
C THR A 10 -11.69 -12.04 -3.31
N GLN A 11 -11.21 -12.24 -2.08
CA GLN A 11 -12.05 -12.49 -0.91
C GLN A 11 -12.71 -11.22 -0.37
N GLN A 12 -11.91 -10.16 -0.19
CA GLN A 12 -12.37 -8.93 0.46
C GLN A 12 -13.02 -7.96 -0.53
N LYS A 13 -12.70 -8.07 -1.83
CA LYS A 13 -13.16 -7.17 -2.90
C LYS A 13 -13.06 -5.69 -2.49
N PRO A 14 -11.90 -5.23 -2.04
CA PRO A 14 -11.75 -3.86 -1.57
C PRO A 14 -11.97 -2.87 -2.73
N GLU A 15 -12.46 -1.68 -2.42
CA GLU A 15 -12.60 -0.61 -3.42
C GLU A 15 -11.24 -0.07 -3.89
N GLY A 16 -10.22 -0.19 -3.05
CA GLY A 16 -8.89 0.34 -3.28
C GLY A 16 -7.88 -0.13 -2.24
N PHE A 17 -6.71 0.47 -2.31
CA PHE A 17 -5.61 0.24 -1.38
C PHE A 17 -4.86 1.53 -1.10
N SER A 18 -4.17 1.57 0.03
CA SER A 18 -3.22 2.62 0.35
C SER A 18 -1.86 2.08 0.76
N VAL A 19 -0.82 2.86 0.49
CA VAL A 19 0.54 2.60 0.91
C VAL A 19 0.93 3.66 1.93
N VAL A 20 1.35 3.19 3.10
CA VAL A 20 1.75 4.03 4.22
C VAL A 20 3.23 3.79 4.49
N LEU A 21 4.00 4.88 4.48
CA LEU A 21 5.43 4.91 4.74
C LEU A 21 5.70 5.65 6.05
N ASP A 22 6.26 4.96 7.03
CA ASP A 22 6.50 5.44 8.40
C ASP A 22 5.27 6.14 9.03
N GLY A 23 4.07 5.57 8.82
CA GLY A 23 2.81 6.11 9.34
C GLY A 23 2.20 7.25 8.53
N THR A 24 2.82 7.66 7.40
CA THR A 24 2.26 8.65 6.48
C THR A 24 1.72 7.96 5.22
N GLU A 25 0.46 8.21 4.86
CA GLU A 25 -0.09 7.72 3.58
C GLU A 25 0.59 8.45 2.42
N ILE A 26 1.28 7.70 1.56
CA ILE A 26 2.04 8.24 0.43
C ILE A 26 1.39 7.91 -0.92
N PHE A 27 0.54 6.89 -0.96
CA PHE A 27 -0.16 6.49 -2.19
C PHE A 27 -1.54 5.96 -1.84
N LYS A 28 -2.53 6.28 -2.68
CA LYS A 28 -3.86 5.68 -2.65
C LYS A 28 -4.31 5.37 -4.06
N GLY A 29 -4.72 4.12 -4.29
CA GLY A 29 -5.24 3.64 -5.56
C GLY A 29 -6.62 3.04 -5.42
N LYS A 30 -7.50 3.31 -6.38
CA LYS A 30 -8.82 2.69 -6.51
C LYS A 30 -8.78 1.60 -7.56
N PHE A 31 -9.37 0.44 -7.27
CA PHE A 31 -9.54 -0.60 -8.27
C PHE A 31 -10.70 -0.25 -9.20
N THR A 32 -10.45 -0.36 -10.50
CA THR A 32 -11.39 -0.09 -11.59
C THR A 32 -11.38 -1.26 -12.57
N ASP A 33 -12.36 -1.34 -13.45
CA ASP A 33 -12.41 -2.36 -14.51
C ASP A 33 -11.19 -2.28 -15.46
N SER A 34 -10.53 -1.11 -15.53
CA SER A 34 -9.34 -0.85 -16.35
C SER A 34 -8.00 -1.00 -15.61
N GLY A 35 -8.01 -1.36 -14.31
CA GLY A 35 -6.80 -1.45 -13.48
C GLY A 35 -6.87 -0.54 -12.25
N ILE A 36 -5.81 0.19 -11.96
CA ILE A 36 -5.71 1.06 -10.77
C ILE A 36 -5.81 2.52 -11.20
N GLU A 37 -6.78 3.25 -10.63
CA GLU A 37 -6.87 4.71 -10.71
C GLU A 37 -6.17 5.32 -9.50
N THR A 38 -5.18 6.18 -9.73
CA THR A 38 -4.46 6.88 -8.66
C THR A 38 -5.32 8.00 -8.06
N ILE A 39 -5.61 7.92 -6.77
CA ILE A 39 -6.30 8.97 -6.00
C ILE A 39 -5.27 9.90 -5.34
N LEU A 40 -4.19 9.35 -4.80
CA LEU A 40 -3.12 10.07 -4.14
C LEU A 40 -1.77 9.50 -4.57
N ASP A 41 -0.84 10.39 -4.88
CA ASP A 41 0.58 10.10 -5.09
C ASP A 41 1.38 11.25 -4.49
N ALA A 42 1.83 11.05 -3.24
CA ALA A 42 2.52 12.07 -2.47
C ALA A 42 4.04 11.94 -2.67
N PRO A 43 4.75 13.05 -2.94
CA PRO A 43 6.19 13.00 -3.06
C PRO A 43 6.84 12.60 -1.73
N ILE A 44 7.90 11.79 -1.81
CA ILE A 44 8.70 11.39 -0.65
C ILE A 44 10.07 12.07 -0.69
N ASP A 45 10.58 12.42 0.49
CA ASP A 45 12.00 12.80 0.63
C ASP A 45 12.86 11.53 0.61
N ILE A 46 13.69 11.43 -0.44
CA ILE A 46 14.61 10.32 -0.72
C ILE A 46 15.79 10.27 0.26
N ASN A 47 16.13 11.39 0.89
CA ASN A 47 17.25 11.47 1.82
C ASN A 47 16.86 11.09 3.26
N LYS A 48 15.56 10.89 3.50
CA LYS A 48 15.04 10.52 4.81
C LYS A 48 15.04 8.99 4.96
N PRO A 49 15.76 8.44 5.96
CA PRO A 49 15.71 7.00 6.27
C PRO A 49 14.28 6.53 6.53
N ARG A 50 13.93 5.38 5.96
CA ARG A 50 12.60 4.76 6.08
C ARG A 50 12.69 3.43 6.79
N TRP A 51 11.69 3.15 7.62
CA TRP A 51 11.72 1.99 8.51
C TRP A 51 10.63 1.00 8.17
N LEU A 52 9.47 1.49 7.77
CA LEU A 52 8.31 0.64 7.57
C LEU A 52 7.45 1.12 6.40
N MET A 53 7.20 0.21 5.47
CA MET A 53 6.16 0.36 4.46
C MET A 53 5.04 -0.65 4.72
N THR A 54 3.81 -0.17 4.73
CA THR A 54 2.63 -1.01 4.94
C THR A 54 1.61 -0.77 3.83
N ILE A 55 0.90 -1.83 3.46
CA ILE A 55 -0.19 -1.77 2.48
C ILE A 55 -1.48 -2.09 3.22
N PHE A 56 -2.50 -1.27 3.01
CA PHE A 56 -3.85 -1.46 3.53
C PHE A 56 -4.82 -1.60 2.39
N PHE A 57 -5.88 -2.37 2.61
CA PHE A 57 -7.08 -2.30 1.78
C PHE A 57 -8.08 -1.35 2.41
N ASP A 58 -8.84 -0.63 1.57
CA ASP A 58 -9.84 0.31 2.05
C ASP A 58 -10.85 -0.40 2.97
N GLY A 59 -11.21 0.26 4.08
CA GLY A 59 -12.12 -0.28 5.09
C GLY A 59 -11.52 -1.34 6.03
N ASN A 60 -10.23 -1.70 5.85
CA ASN A 60 -9.54 -2.65 6.72
C ASN A 60 -8.48 -1.95 7.59
N PRO A 61 -8.62 -1.94 8.93
CA PRO A 61 -7.64 -1.30 9.82
C PRO A 61 -6.36 -2.13 9.98
N ILE A 62 -6.33 -3.38 9.51
CA ILE A 62 -5.18 -4.28 9.61
C ILE A 62 -4.41 -4.24 8.29
N PRO A 63 -3.08 -4.05 8.30
CA PRO A 63 -2.29 -4.06 7.08
C PRO A 63 -2.32 -5.45 6.44
N VAL A 64 -2.49 -5.49 5.12
CA VAL A 64 -2.44 -6.74 4.33
C VAL A 64 -1.01 -7.15 4.02
N TYR A 65 -0.08 -6.20 4.08
CA TYR A 65 1.34 -6.44 3.90
C TYR A 65 2.17 -5.41 4.66
N SER A 66 3.35 -5.82 5.12
CA SER A 66 4.30 -4.94 5.80
C SER A 66 5.72 -5.33 5.40
N LEU A 67 6.54 -4.33 5.11
CA LEU A 67 7.95 -4.47 4.75
C LEU A 67 8.79 -3.61 5.70
N SER A 68 9.70 -4.25 6.43
CA SER A 68 10.77 -3.52 7.14
C SER A 68 11.76 -3.01 6.11
N LEU A 69 12.09 -1.73 6.20
CA LEU A 69 13.04 -1.06 5.32
C LEU A 69 14.38 -0.78 6.01
N ASP A 70 14.52 -1.12 7.29
CA ASP A 70 15.77 -1.09 8.07
C ASP A 70 16.58 0.23 8.00
N GLY A 71 15.90 1.36 7.76
CA GLY A 71 16.52 2.67 7.66
C GLY A 71 17.07 2.99 6.26
N GLU A 72 16.70 2.22 5.24
CA GLU A 72 17.11 2.47 3.86
C GLU A 72 16.58 3.81 3.33
N THR A 73 17.40 4.43 2.47
CA THR A 73 17.04 5.57 1.63
C THR A 73 16.75 5.06 0.22
N GLY A 74 15.76 5.63 -0.47
CA GLY A 74 15.35 5.20 -1.81
C GLY A 74 15.23 6.38 -2.76
#